data_AF-A0A2P6VXF0-F1
#
_entry.id   AF-A0A2P6VXF0-F1
#
_cell.length_a   1.000
_cell.length_b   1.000
_cell.length_c   1.000
_cell.angle_alpha   90.00
_cell.angle_beta   90.00
_cell.angle_gamma   90.00
#
_symmetry.space_group_name_H-M   'P 1'
#
loop_
_entity.id
_entity.type
_entity.pdbx_description
1 polymer ?
#
loop_
_entity_poly.entity_id
_entity_poly.type
_entity_poly.pdbx_seq_one_letter_code
_entity_poly.pdbx_strand_id
1 'polypeptide(L)'
;MRTEHRIHVSDAREMTELEEGSVQLVVTSPPYPMIEMWDELFADLDPAIGEALAAEDGEQAFDRMHALLAQTWSEVHRVLEPGGIACINVGDATRSLADSFRMWPNHVRVIEAFTELGFQPLPDILWRKPANSAAKFMGSGMLPPNAYATLEHEYILVFRKGRRRSFEPNADRRYEAAYFWEERNQWFSDVWMDVRGTLQDLDDSELRERSAAFPFELPYRLISMYTAYEDTVLDPFWGTGTTTMAAMAAGRSSVGYEIEDEFTSYFEERVTDIQRLSRQVGLDRLQRHREFVEERQADRKSLNYDAENYEFPVTTKQEKNLQLYAADDVRGSSDRYVVEHTPLSSQDGGTVPSGPNGRQEDGQTSLSRSL
;
A
#
# COMPACT_ATOMS: atom_id res chain seq x y z
N MET A 1 -2.46 20.99 10.84
CA MET A 1 -3.34 19.82 11.09
C MET A 1 -2.58 18.86 11.99
N ARG A 2 -3.26 18.13 12.88
CA ARG A 2 -2.62 17.15 13.77
C ARG A 2 -3.19 15.76 13.51
N THR A 3 -2.33 14.75 13.42
CA THR A 3 -2.73 13.33 13.30
C THR A 3 -2.19 12.51 14.45
N GLU A 4 -2.86 11.40 14.75
CA GLU A 4 -2.43 10.44 15.77
C GLU A 4 -2.24 9.06 15.16
N HIS A 5 -1.17 8.38 15.59
CA HIS A 5 -0.77 7.08 15.07
C HIS A 5 -0.55 6.13 16.25
N ARG A 6 -1.26 5.01 16.25
CA ARG A 6 -1.22 4.01 17.32
C ARG A 6 -0.76 2.68 16.77
N ILE A 7 0.09 1.99 17.52
CA ILE A 7 0.62 0.68 17.15
C ILE A 7 0.34 -0.25 18.34
N HIS A 8 -0.34 -1.35 18.08
CA HIS A 8 -0.66 -2.35 19.10
C HIS A 8 0.13 -3.62 18.81
N VAL A 9 1.04 -3.97 19.72
CA VAL A 9 1.74 -5.26 19.69
C VAL A 9 0.80 -6.33 20.23
N SER A 10 -0.08 -6.82 19.37
CA SER A 10 -1.21 -7.68 19.71
C SER A 10 -1.80 -8.34 18.47
N ASP A 11 -2.60 -9.37 18.70
CA ASP A 11 -3.26 -10.12 17.64
C ASP A 11 -4.47 -9.36 17.06
N ALA A 12 -4.43 -9.08 15.76
CA ALA A 12 -5.50 -8.39 15.05
C ALA A 12 -6.83 -9.17 14.98
N ARG A 13 -6.86 -10.43 15.39
CA ARG A 13 -8.11 -11.19 15.60
C ARG A 13 -8.92 -10.65 16.79
N GLU A 14 -8.30 -9.83 17.65
CA GLU A 14 -8.92 -9.19 18.81
C GLU A 14 -8.57 -7.69 18.86
N MET A 15 -9.31 -6.83 18.13
CA MET A 15 -9.05 -5.38 18.09
C MET A 15 -9.79 -4.62 19.21
N THR A 16 -9.60 -5.03 20.47
CA THR A 16 -10.41 -4.54 21.60
C THR A 16 -10.23 -3.06 21.93
N GLU A 17 -9.13 -2.45 21.47
CA GLU A 17 -8.79 -1.04 21.62
C GLU A 17 -9.55 -0.13 20.65
N LEU A 18 -10.23 -0.73 19.66
CA LEU A 18 -10.99 -0.01 18.64
C LEU A 18 -12.50 -0.17 18.83
N GLU A 19 -13.18 0.97 18.78
CA GLU A 19 -14.65 1.02 18.80
C GLU A 19 -15.24 0.57 17.45
N GLU A 20 -16.51 0.19 17.45
CA GLU A 20 -17.22 -0.12 16.21
C GLU A 20 -17.28 1.14 15.31
N GLY A 21 -16.94 0.98 14.03
CA GLY A 21 -16.99 2.08 13.07
C GLY A 21 -15.99 3.22 13.35
N SER A 22 -14.89 2.97 14.07
CA SER A 22 -13.90 4.00 14.42
C SER A 22 -12.88 4.31 13.32
N VAL A 23 -12.81 3.53 12.24
CA VAL A 23 -11.84 3.75 11.14
C VAL A 23 -12.53 3.91 9.78
N GLN A 24 -11.89 4.64 8.87
CA GLN A 24 -12.47 5.03 7.57
C GLN A 24 -11.93 4.21 6.39
N LEU A 25 -10.69 3.75 6.51
CA LEU A 25 -10.01 2.96 5.49
C LEU A 25 -9.21 1.83 6.16
N VAL A 26 -9.23 0.65 5.54
CA VAL A 26 -8.24 -0.41 5.80
C VAL A 26 -7.30 -0.49 4.60
N VAL A 27 -5.99 -0.48 4.83
CA VAL A 27 -4.99 -0.84 3.82
C VAL A 27 -4.03 -1.83 4.44
N THR A 28 -3.92 -3.01 3.86
CA THR A 28 -3.14 -4.08 4.47
C THR A 28 -2.73 -5.16 3.49
N SER A 29 -1.83 -6.03 3.94
CA SER A 29 -1.35 -7.22 3.23
C SER A 29 -1.22 -8.35 4.24
N PRO A 30 -2.16 -9.32 4.28
CA PRO A 30 -2.08 -10.43 5.22
C PRO A 30 -0.88 -11.35 4.93
N PRO A 31 -0.48 -12.21 5.86
CA PRO A 31 0.34 -13.38 5.50
C PRO A 31 -0.43 -14.22 4.47
N TYR A 32 0.22 -14.57 3.36
CA TYR A 32 -0.43 -15.23 2.23
C TYR A 32 -0.48 -16.75 2.45
N PRO A 33 -1.68 -17.37 2.52
CA PRO A 33 -1.78 -18.82 2.59
C PRO A 33 -1.02 -19.52 1.46
N MET A 34 -0.40 -20.64 1.80
CA MET A 34 0.38 -21.50 0.90
C MET A 34 1.67 -20.91 0.32
N ILE A 35 2.10 -19.72 0.75
CA ILE A 35 3.49 -19.28 0.52
C ILE A 35 4.36 -19.82 1.67
N GLU A 36 5.42 -20.54 1.33
CA GLU A 36 6.26 -21.30 2.28
C GLU A 36 6.79 -20.46 3.44
N MET A 37 7.10 -19.18 3.21
CA MET A 37 7.62 -18.29 4.27
C MET A 37 6.64 -18.07 5.43
N TRP A 38 5.33 -18.29 5.21
CA TRP A 38 4.29 -18.10 6.21
C TRP A 38 3.84 -19.42 6.87
N ASP A 39 4.40 -20.56 6.48
CA ASP A 39 3.97 -21.87 6.98
C ASP A 39 4.16 -21.98 8.50
N GLU A 40 5.31 -21.56 9.01
CA GLU A 40 5.62 -21.59 10.46
C GLU A 40 4.64 -20.70 11.24
N LEU A 41 4.41 -19.47 10.78
CA LEU A 41 3.44 -18.56 11.37
C LEU A 41 2.05 -19.20 11.48
N PHE A 42 1.54 -19.76 10.39
CA PHE A 42 0.21 -20.38 10.41
C PHE A 42 0.18 -21.65 11.29
N ALA A 43 1.23 -22.46 11.28
CA ALA A 43 1.33 -23.66 12.10
C ALA A 43 1.42 -23.36 13.61
N ASP A 44 2.07 -22.26 14.00
CA ASP A 44 2.12 -21.81 15.38
C ASP A 44 0.74 -21.34 15.87
N LEU A 45 -0.07 -20.74 14.98
CA LEU A 45 -1.43 -20.28 15.27
C LEU A 45 -2.47 -21.42 15.30
N ASP A 46 -2.35 -22.42 14.42
CA ASP A 46 -3.14 -23.66 14.41
C ASP A 46 -2.21 -24.85 14.06
N PRO A 47 -1.77 -25.66 15.05
CA PRO A 47 -0.88 -26.81 14.80
C PRO A 47 -1.41 -27.83 13.78
N ALA A 48 -2.74 -27.90 13.58
CA ALA A 48 -3.32 -28.77 12.57
C ALA A 48 -2.98 -28.33 11.13
N ILE A 49 -2.60 -27.06 10.92
CA ILE A 49 -2.07 -26.59 9.63
C ILE A 49 -0.72 -27.24 9.36
N GLY A 50 0.18 -27.27 10.34
CA GLY A 50 1.47 -27.94 10.24
C GLY A 50 1.33 -29.44 9.98
N GLU A 51 0.39 -30.10 10.67
CA GLU A 51 0.05 -31.51 10.42
C GLU A 51 -0.46 -31.74 8.99
N ALA A 52 -1.34 -30.88 8.48
CA ALA A 52 -1.88 -30.97 7.12
C ALA A 52 -0.78 -30.76 6.06
N LEU A 53 0.08 -29.76 6.24
CA LEU A 53 1.23 -29.53 5.35
C LEU A 53 2.20 -30.71 5.36
N ALA A 54 2.52 -31.28 6.53
CA ALA A 54 3.37 -32.46 6.65
C ALA A 54 2.77 -33.72 6.02
N ALA A 55 1.45 -33.81 5.99
CA ALA A 55 0.70 -34.86 5.30
C ALA A 55 0.47 -34.57 3.80
N GLU A 56 1.01 -33.46 3.27
CA GLU A 56 0.80 -32.96 1.91
C GLU A 56 -0.69 -32.70 1.56
N ASP A 57 -1.54 -32.52 2.57
CA ASP A 57 -2.96 -32.14 2.45
C ASP A 57 -3.09 -30.61 2.37
N GLY A 58 -2.73 -30.07 1.20
CA GLY A 58 -2.77 -28.64 0.99
C GLY A 58 -4.18 -28.04 1.05
N GLU A 59 -5.23 -28.80 0.71
CA GLU A 59 -6.61 -28.28 0.74
C GLU A 59 -7.02 -27.97 2.17
N GLN A 60 -6.76 -28.89 3.07
CA GLN A 60 -7.01 -28.67 4.48
C GLN A 60 -6.15 -27.54 5.05
N ALA A 61 -4.86 -27.48 4.70
CA ALA A 61 -3.98 -26.40 5.13
C ALA A 61 -4.51 -25.04 4.66
N PHE A 62 -4.84 -24.90 3.39
CA PHE A 62 -5.35 -23.68 2.77
C PHE A 62 -6.66 -23.21 3.42
N ASP A 63 -7.61 -24.11 3.64
CA ASP A 63 -8.89 -23.78 4.28
C ASP A 63 -8.69 -23.30 5.72
N ARG A 64 -7.81 -23.95 6.48
CA ARG A 64 -7.50 -23.57 7.86
C ARG A 64 -6.77 -22.22 7.95
N MET A 65 -5.79 -21.98 7.08
CA MET A 65 -5.10 -20.69 6.99
C MET A 65 -6.09 -19.55 6.72
N HIS A 66 -7.02 -19.74 5.79
CA HIS A 66 -8.08 -18.76 5.54
C HIS A 66 -9.10 -18.63 6.69
N ALA A 67 -9.38 -19.71 7.43
CA ALA A 67 -10.23 -19.65 8.61
C ALA A 67 -9.62 -18.83 9.75
N LEU A 68 -8.29 -18.79 9.86
CA LEU A 68 -7.59 -17.87 10.77
C LEU A 68 -7.76 -16.41 10.32
N LEU A 69 -7.51 -16.12 9.03
CA LEU A 69 -7.66 -14.77 8.48
C LEU A 69 -9.11 -14.24 8.58
N ALA A 70 -10.11 -15.12 8.47
CA ALA A 70 -11.53 -14.77 8.57
C ALA A 70 -11.91 -14.13 9.92
N GLN A 71 -11.17 -14.45 10.99
CA GLN A 71 -11.37 -13.84 12.31
C GLN A 71 -10.96 -12.36 12.28
N THR A 72 -9.80 -12.05 11.70
CA THR A 72 -9.36 -10.66 11.46
C THR A 72 -10.31 -9.91 10.52
N TRP A 73 -10.83 -10.56 9.48
CA TRP A 73 -11.82 -9.93 8.59
C TRP A 73 -13.11 -9.55 9.30
N SER A 74 -13.53 -10.34 10.29
CA SER A 74 -14.69 -10.03 11.13
C SER A 74 -14.45 -8.76 11.97
N GLU A 75 -13.25 -8.61 12.53
CA GLU A 75 -12.86 -7.39 13.26
C GLU A 75 -12.73 -6.18 12.33
N VAL A 76 -12.14 -6.35 11.14
CA VAL A 76 -12.11 -5.32 10.08
C VAL A 76 -13.53 -4.86 9.75
N HIS A 77 -14.47 -5.80 9.58
CA HIS A 77 -15.87 -5.44 9.36
C HIS A 77 -16.42 -4.63 10.54
N ARG A 78 -16.17 -5.02 11.80
CA ARG A 78 -16.67 -4.32 12.98
C ARG A 78 -16.14 -2.88 13.07
N VAL A 79 -14.83 -2.69 12.99
CA VAL A 79 -14.18 -1.39 13.24
C VAL A 79 -14.30 -0.41 12.08
N LEU A 80 -14.51 -0.89 10.85
CA LEU A 80 -14.70 0.00 9.69
C LEU A 80 -16.07 0.67 9.72
N GLU A 81 -16.12 1.98 9.47
CA GLU A 81 -17.39 2.72 9.46
C GLU A 81 -18.28 2.36 8.25
N PRO A 82 -19.60 2.59 8.33
CA PRO A 82 -20.48 2.53 7.16
C PRO A 82 -19.99 3.47 6.04
N GLY A 83 -19.75 2.91 4.87
CA GLY A 83 -19.22 3.61 3.71
C GLY A 83 -17.70 3.70 3.65
N GLY A 84 -17.00 3.21 4.67
CA GLY A 84 -15.56 2.98 4.65
C GLY A 84 -15.14 1.95 3.61
N ILE A 85 -13.87 2.01 3.24
CA ILE A 85 -13.26 1.16 2.21
C ILE A 85 -12.25 0.22 2.88
N ALA A 86 -12.14 -1.01 2.38
CA ALA A 86 -11.05 -1.91 2.71
C ALA A 86 -10.29 -2.27 1.43
N CYS A 87 -8.98 -2.07 1.45
CA CYS A 87 -8.05 -2.39 0.38
C CYS A 87 -7.09 -3.49 0.87
N ILE A 88 -7.21 -4.69 0.28
CA ILE A 88 -6.41 -5.85 0.68
C ILE A 88 -5.46 -6.19 -0.45
N ASN A 89 -4.16 -5.98 -0.25
CA ASN A 89 -3.12 -6.45 -1.15
C ASN A 89 -2.90 -7.95 -0.91
N VAL A 90 -3.07 -8.78 -1.93
CA VAL A 90 -2.89 -10.23 -1.83
C VAL A 90 -2.40 -10.83 -3.15
N GLY A 91 -1.38 -11.67 -3.05
CA GLY A 91 -0.90 -12.49 -4.15
C GLY A 91 -1.48 -13.90 -4.10
N ASP A 92 -1.71 -14.50 -5.26
CA ASP A 92 -1.92 -15.95 -5.33
C ASP A 92 -0.61 -16.69 -5.08
N ALA A 93 -0.72 -17.91 -4.58
CA ALA A 93 0.43 -18.78 -4.37
C ALA A 93 0.47 -19.87 -5.44
N THR A 94 1.66 -20.25 -5.88
CA THR A 94 1.87 -21.48 -6.63
C THR A 94 2.75 -22.39 -5.80
N ARG A 95 2.30 -23.61 -5.55
CA ARG A 95 3.03 -24.57 -4.72
C ARG A 95 2.84 -25.98 -5.24
N SER A 96 3.92 -26.75 -5.22
CA SER A 96 3.88 -28.19 -5.44
C SER A 96 3.72 -28.91 -4.10
N LEU A 97 2.76 -29.81 -4.02
CA LEU A 97 2.60 -30.75 -2.90
C LEU A 97 2.45 -32.14 -3.47
N ALA A 98 3.14 -33.12 -2.89
CA ALA A 98 3.29 -34.46 -3.47
C ALA A 98 3.69 -34.35 -4.96
N ASP A 99 2.94 -35.02 -5.83
CA ASP A 99 3.17 -35.02 -7.28
C ASP A 99 2.35 -33.95 -8.05
N SER A 100 1.77 -32.96 -7.37
CA SER A 100 0.86 -31.97 -7.97
C SER A 100 1.31 -30.52 -7.77
N PHE A 101 1.62 -29.85 -8.88
CA PHE A 101 1.78 -28.40 -8.93
C PHE A 101 0.43 -27.73 -9.20
N ARG A 102 0.05 -26.75 -8.37
CA ARG A 102 -1.15 -25.93 -8.63
C ARG A 102 -1.02 -24.51 -8.11
N MET A 103 -1.97 -23.68 -8.52
CA MET A 103 -2.19 -22.34 -8.00
C MET A 103 -3.25 -22.37 -6.89
N TRP A 104 -3.02 -21.60 -5.85
CA TRP A 104 -3.88 -21.41 -4.69
C TRP A 104 -4.44 -19.97 -4.75
N PRO A 105 -5.74 -19.82 -5.06
CA PRO A 105 -6.32 -18.51 -5.38
C PRO A 105 -6.70 -17.75 -4.10
N ASN A 106 -5.70 -17.17 -3.42
CA ASN A 106 -5.90 -16.37 -2.21
C ASN A 106 -6.92 -15.24 -2.46
N HIS A 107 -6.86 -14.58 -3.61
CA HIS A 107 -7.78 -13.48 -3.94
C HIS A 107 -9.25 -13.92 -3.93
N VAL A 108 -9.57 -15.12 -4.44
CA VAL A 108 -10.93 -15.66 -4.46
C VAL A 108 -11.46 -15.85 -3.04
N ARG A 109 -10.66 -16.49 -2.18
CA ARG A 109 -11.04 -16.76 -0.78
C ARG A 109 -11.24 -15.49 0.02
N VAL A 110 -10.43 -14.46 -0.21
CA VAL A 110 -10.61 -13.14 0.41
C VAL A 110 -11.89 -12.46 -0.09
N ILE A 111 -12.17 -12.48 -1.40
CA ILE A 111 -13.42 -11.92 -1.96
C ILE A 111 -14.64 -12.61 -1.37
N GLU A 112 -14.63 -13.94 -1.27
CA GLU A 112 -15.71 -14.73 -0.67
C GLU A 112 -15.94 -14.32 0.78
N ALA A 113 -14.88 -14.32 1.61
CA ALA A 113 -14.97 -13.96 3.02
C ALA A 113 -15.52 -12.53 3.24
N PHE A 114 -15.02 -11.54 2.50
CA PHE A 114 -15.52 -10.17 2.60
C PHE A 114 -16.99 -10.06 2.13
N THR A 115 -17.37 -10.76 1.07
CA THR A 115 -18.75 -10.76 0.56
C THR A 115 -19.71 -11.39 1.57
N GLU A 116 -19.32 -12.50 2.21
CA GLU A 116 -20.10 -13.16 3.26
C GLU A 116 -20.29 -12.27 4.50
N LEU A 117 -19.29 -11.45 4.83
CA LEU A 117 -19.37 -10.42 5.89
C LEU A 117 -20.25 -9.22 5.51
N GLY A 118 -20.75 -9.14 4.26
CA GLY A 118 -21.65 -8.09 3.80
C GLY A 118 -20.96 -6.88 3.16
N PHE A 119 -19.66 -6.97 2.85
CA PHE A 119 -19.00 -5.98 2.03
C PHE A 119 -19.48 -6.03 0.57
N GLN A 120 -19.35 -4.90 -0.12
CA GLN A 120 -19.58 -4.80 -1.56
C GLN A 120 -18.24 -4.74 -2.28
N PRO A 121 -17.88 -5.74 -3.11
CA PRO A 121 -16.69 -5.66 -3.94
C PRO A 121 -16.84 -4.52 -4.97
N LEU A 122 -15.75 -3.78 -5.15
CA LEU A 122 -15.56 -2.77 -6.19
C LEU A 122 -14.54 -3.31 -7.20
N PRO A 123 -14.33 -2.64 -8.36
CA PRO A 123 -13.23 -3.01 -9.25
C PRO A 123 -11.91 -3.08 -8.48
N ASP A 124 -11.22 -4.20 -8.60
CA ASP A 124 -9.90 -4.44 -8.04
C ASP A 124 -8.82 -3.80 -8.91
N ILE A 125 -7.60 -3.76 -8.38
CA ILE A 125 -6.44 -3.24 -9.09
C ILE A 125 -5.39 -4.35 -9.20
N LEU A 126 -4.90 -4.59 -10.41
CA LEU A 126 -3.77 -5.48 -10.66
C LEU A 126 -2.48 -4.69 -10.54
N TRP A 127 -1.75 -4.88 -9.44
CA TRP A 127 -0.43 -4.30 -9.27
C TRP A 127 0.62 -5.25 -9.84
N ARG A 128 1.25 -4.83 -10.94
CA ARG A 128 2.35 -5.59 -11.54
C ARG A 128 3.63 -5.34 -10.74
N LYS A 129 4.13 -6.39 -10.10
CA LYS A 129 5.38 -6.34 -9.34
C LYS A 129 6.56 -6.06 -10.28
N PRO A 130 7.54 -5.24 -9.86
CA PRO A 130 8.81 -5.14 -10.57
C PRO A 130 9.41 -6.55 -10.74
N ALA A 131 9.65 -6.95 -11.98
CA ALA A 131 10.15 -8.30 -12.26
C ALA A 131 11.65 -8.40 -11.92
N ASN A 132 11.99 -9.20 -10.92
CA ASN A 132 13.38 -9.53 -10.58
C ASN A 132 13.97 -10.65 -11.47
N SER A 133 13.11 -11.37 -12.20
CA SER A 133 13.52 -12.46 -13.10
C SER A 133 13.14 -12.18 -14.54
N ALA A 134 14.10 -12.43 -15.44
CA ALA A 134 13.88 -12.44 -16.88
C ALA A 134 13.05 -13.65 -17.34
N ALA A 135 12.96 -14.71 -16.52
CA ALA A 135 12.18 -15.90 -16.85
C ALA A 135 10.69 -15.63 -16.66
N LYS A 136 9.91 -15.83 -17.73
CA LYS A 136 8.45 -15.63 -17.78
C LYS A 136 7.67 -16.93 -17.77
N PHE A 137 8.26 -18.00 -17.24
CA PHE A 137 7.65 -19.32 -17.19
C PHE A 137 7.98 -20.09 -15.90
N MET A 138 7.13 -21.05 -15.55
CA MET A 138 7.37 -22.10 -14.55
C MET A 138 7.21 -23.47 -15.23
N GLY A 139 7.87 -24.52 -14.71
CA GLY A 139 7.76 -25.87 -15.25
C GLY A 139 8.72 -26.18 -16.41
N SER A 140 8.24 -26.86 -17.45
CA SER A 140 9.08 -27.50 -18.49
C SER A 140 9.73 -26.56 -19.52
N GLY A 141 9.83 -25.26 -19.24
CA GLY A 141 10.50 -24.29 -20.09
C GLY A 141 9.86 -24.14 -21.46
N MET A 142 10.59 -24.48 -22.52
CA MET A 142 10.14 -24.32 -23.90
C MET A 142 9.32 -25.53 -24.39
N LEU A 143 9.16 -26.57 -23.57
CA LEU A 143 8.49 -27.80 -23.95
C LEU A 143 7.03 -27.79 -23.50
N PRO A 144 6.04 -27.83 -24.42
CA PRO A 144 4.65 -28.04 -24.05
C PRO A 144 4.40 -29.48 -23.57
N PRO A 145 3.36 -29.73 -22.73
CA PRO A 145 2.33 -28.78 -22.30
C PRO A 145 2.58 -28.14 -20.92
N ASN A 146 3.68 -28.48 -20.22
CA ASN A 146 3.85 -28.20 -18.79
C ASN A 146 4.67 -26.92 -18.49
N ALA A 147 4.62 -25.94 -19.39
CA ALA A 147 5.20 -24.63 -19.20
C ALA A 147 4.07 -23.64 -18.86
N TYR A 148 4.14 -23.05 -17.68
CA TYR A 148 3.07 -22.22 -17.12
C TYR A 148 3.51 -20.76 -17.00
N ALA A 149 2.56 -19.83 -17.08
CA ALA A 149 2.83 -18.41 -16.86
C ALA A 149 3.25 -18.14 -15.41
N THR A 150 4.18 -17.20 -15.22
CA THR A 150 4.59 -16.71 -13.89
C THR A 150 3.53 -15.79 -13.28
N LEU A 151 3.45 -15.75 -11.94
CA LEU A 151 2.64 -14.78 -11.22
C LEU A 151 3.41 -13.45 -11.13
N GLU A 152 3.02 -12.47 -11.95
CA GLU A 152 3.70 -11.17 -12.04
C GLU A 152 2.94 -10.03 -11.39
N HIS A 153 1.75 -10.31 -10.87
CA HIS A 153 0.91 -9.31 -10.24
C HIS A 153 0.43 -9.78 -8.88
N GLU A 154 0.06 -8.81 -8.07
CA GLU A 154 -0.78 -9.01 -6.90
C GLU A 154 -2.10 -8.26 -7.10
N TYR A 155 -3.11 -8.70 -6.39
CA TYR A 155 -4.43 -8.09 -6.38
C TYR A 155 -4.47 -7.07 -5.25
N ILE A 156 -4.92 -5.86 -5.53
CA ILE A 156 -5.42 -4.95 -4.52
C ILE A 156 -6.95 -5.03 -4.59
N LEU A 157 -7.52 -5.85 -3.72
CA LEU A 157 -8.96 -6.06 -3.64
C LEU A 157 -9.59 -4.88 -2.93
N VAL A 158 -10.61 -4.27 -3.53
CA VAL A 158 -11.27 -3.07 -2.99
C VAL A 158 -12.71 -3.39 -2.61
N PHE A 159 -13.05 -3.15 -1.35
CA PHE A 159 -14.37 -3.42 -0.78
C PHE A 159 -14.97 -2.19 -0.12
N ARG A 160 -16.29 -2.03 -0.17
CA ARG A 160 -17.02 -1.01 0.60
C ARG A 160 -17.94 -1.66 1.63
N LYS A 161 -17.93 -1.15 2.87
CA LYS A 161 -18.92 -1.55 3.89
C LYS A 161 -20.24 -0.80 3.68
N GLY A 162 -21.25 -1.48 3.16
CA GLY A 162 -22.58 -0.88 2.98
C GLY A 162 -22.66 0.25 1.93
N ARG A 163 -23.39 1.32 2.25
CA ARG A 163 -23.69 2.42 1.32
C ARG A 163 -22.54 3.43 1.22
N ARG A 164 -22.55 4.29 0.20
CA ARG A 164 -21.54 5.34 0.03
C ARG A 164 -21.51 6.28 1.24
N ARG A 165 -20.30 6.64 1.69
CA ARG A 165 -20.07 7.68 2.70
C ARG A 165 -20.58 9.04 2.20
N SER A 166 -21.19 9.82 3.07
CA SER A 166 -21.59 11.20 2.82
C SER A 166 -20.74 12.18 3.61
N PHE A 167 -20.60 13.40 3.10
CA PHE A 167 -19.92 14.50 3.77
C PHE A 167 -20.86 15.68 3.90
N GLU A 168 -20.64 16.48 4.94
CA GLU A 168 -21.24 17.79 5.12
C GLU A 168 -20.96 18.71 3.90
N PRO A 169 -21.90 19.61 3.53
CA PRO A 169 -21.65 20.59 2.49
C PRO A 169 -20.42 21.45 2.81
N ASN A 170 -19.55 21.67 1.81
CA ASN A 170 -18.30 22.43 1.97
C ASN A 170 -17.35 21.86 3.05
N ALA A 171 -17.25 20.54 3.15
CA ALA A 171 -16.25 19.88 3.99
C ALA A 171 -14.83 20.19 3.48
N ASP A 172 -14.18 21.24 3.99
CA ASP A 172 -12.84 21.69 3.54
C ASP A 172 -11.83 20.54 3.57
N ARG A 173 -11.82 19.73 4.64
CA ARG A 173 -10.99 18.52 4.79
C ARG A 173 -11.08 17.52 3.62
N ARG A 174 -12.20 17.53 2.88
CA ARG A 174 -12.42 16.68 1.69
C ARG A 174 -11.92 17.35 0.41
N TYR A 175 -12.15 18.64 0.26
CA TYR A 175 -11.75 19.37 -0.95
C TYR A 175 -10.25 19.66 -0.96
N GLU A 176 -9.66 19.96 0.20
CA GLU A 176 -8.22 20.09 0.37
C GLU A 176 -7.50 18.77 0.09
N ALA A 177 -8.11 17.65 0.47
CA ALA A 177 -7.62 16.29 0.25
C ALA A 177 -7.76 15.79 -1.20
N ALA A 178 -8.16 16.66 -2.14
CA ALA A 178 -8.25 16.31 -3.55
C ALA A 178 -6.88 15.89 -4.12
N TYR A 179 -6.93 15.30 -5.31
CA TYR A 179 -5.78 14.93 -6.11
C TYR A 179 -5.87 15.62 -7.47
N PHE A 180 -4.73 15.79 -8.12
CA PHE A 180 -4.68 16.42 -9.44
C PHE A 180 -5.35 15.53 -10.50
N TRP A 181 -5.81 16.14 -11.58
CA TRP A 181 -6.54 15.45 -12.64
C TRP A 181 -5.76 14.29 -13.26
N GLU A 182 -4.45 14.47 -13.48
CA GLU A 182 -3.54 13.47 -14.01
C GLU A 182 -3.27 12.35 -13.01
N GLU A 183 -3.14 12.68 -11.72
CA GLU A 183 -3.04 11.69 -10.64
C GLU A 183 -4.29 10.80 -10.61
N ARG A 184 -5.49 11.39 -10.70
CA ARG A 184 -6.74 10.62 -10.77
C ARG A 184 -6.70 9.61 -11.90
N ASN A 185 -6.31 10.02 -13.11
CA ASN A 185 -6.35 9.12 -14.27
C ASN A 185 -5.31 8.01 -14.18
N GLN A 186 -4.20 8.25 -13.47
CA GLN A 186 -3.18 7.26 -13.20
C GLN A 186 -3.62 6.30 -12.09
N TRP A 187 -4.08 6.82 -10.95
CA TRP A 187 -4.38 6.04 -9.75
C TRP A 187 -5.67 5.22 -9.88
N PHE A 188 -6.67 5.70 -10.63
CA PHE A 188 -7.92 4.96 -10.85
C PHE A 188 -7.89 4.06 -12.10
N SER A 189 -6.70 3.79 -12.65
CA SER A 189 -6.47 2.66 -13.55
C SER A 189 -6.54 1.35 -12.76
N ASP A 190 -7.22 0.35 -13.29
CA ASP A 190 -7.30 -1.01 -12.71
C ASP A 190 -6.01 -1.83 -12.92
N VAL A 191 -5.02 -1.27 -13.61
CA VAL A 191 -3.70 -1.89 -13.78
C VAL A 191 -2.62 -0.88 -13.41
N TRP A 192 -1.80 -1.21 -12.41
CA TRP A 192 -0.69 -0.41 -11.93
C TRP A 192 0.64 -1.05 -12.33
N MET A 193 1.41 -0.37 -13.18
CA MET A 193 2.74 -0.81 -13.64
C MET A 193 3.86 0.16 -13.23
N ASP A 194 3.48 1.28 -12.63
CA ASP A 194 4.34 2.42 -12.30
C ASP A 194 4.67 2.49 -10.81
N VAL A 195 3.98 1.71 -9.97
CA VAL A 195 4.33 1.49 -8.56
C VAL A 195 5.55 0.58 -8.50
N ARG A 196 6.73 1.20 -8.43
CA ARG A 196 8.03 0.51 -8.33
C ARG A 196 8.50 0.47 -6.88
N GLY A 197 9.22 -0.59 -6.52
CA GLY A 197 9.70 -0.88 -5.16
C GLY A 197 10.71 0.11 -4.56
N THR A 198 10.96 1.26 -5.19
CA THR A 198 12.07 2.14 -4.83
C THR A 198 11.67 3.61 -4.85
N LEU A 199 11.55 4.19 -3.66
CA LEU A 199 12.22 5.47 -3.40
C LEU A 199 13.58 5.09 -2.78
N GLN A 200 14.66 5.61 -3.36
CA GLN A 200 16.05 5.23 -3.10
C GLN A 200 16.44 5.39 -1.60
N ASP A 201 17.35 4.51 -1.17
CA ASP A 201 18.10 4.51 0.11
C ASP A 201 17.33 4.24 1.41
N LEU A 202 16.90 2.99 1.61
CA LEU A 202 16.87 2.39 2.94
C LEU A 202 17.51 1.00 2.83
N ASP A 203 18.67 0.84 3.46
CA ASP A 203 19.61 -0.31 3.43
C ASP A 203 19.06 -1.68 3.84
N ASP A 204 17.74 -1.84 4.00
CA ASP A 204 17.12 -3.06 4.52
C ASP A 204 16.27 -3.78 3.48
N SER A 205 16.92 -4.29 2.42
CA SER A 205 16.27 -5.26 1.53
C SER A 205 15.93 -6.56 2.27
N GLU A 206 16.77 -7.02 3.20
CA GLU A 206 16.57 -8.30 3.90
C GLU A 206 15.34 -8.29 4.82
N LEU A 207 15.11 -7.23 5.60
CA LEU A 207 13.91 -7.11 6.45
C LEU A 207 12.63 -6.92 5.62
N ARG A 208 12.69 -6.20 4.50
CA ARG A 208 11.55 -6.11 3.57
C ARG A 208 11.23 -7.43 2.91
N GLU A 209 12.25 -8.22 2.56
CA GLU A 209 12.08 -9.57 2.02
C GLU A 209 11.51 -10.53 3.07
N ARG A 210 11.95 -10.44 4.34
CA ARG A 210 11.39 -11.22 5.46
C ARG A 210 9.94 -10.85 5.80
N SER A 211 9.58 -9.57 5.69
CA SER A 211 8.23 -9.07 6.03
C SER A 211 7.26 -9.03 4.85
N ALA A 212 7.73 -9.32 3.62
CA ALA A 212 6.97 -9.17 2.37
C ALA A 212 6.25 -7.81 2.23
N ALA A 213 6.83 -6.73 2.77
CA ALA A 213 6.18 -5.42 2.81
C ALA A 213 5.98 -4.83 1.40
N PHE A 214 4.77 -4.33 1.10
CA PHE A 214 4.51 -3.58 -0.13
C PHE A 214 5.26 -2.25 -0.18
N PRO A 215 5.49 -1.67 -1.37
CA PRO A 215 6.14 -0.37 -1.50
C PRO A 215 5.26 0.77 -0.96
N PHE A 216 5.89 1.80 -0.39
CA PHE A 216 5.23 3.01 0.16
C PHE A 216 4.16 3.64 -0.75
N GLU A 217 4.43 3.70 -2.06
CA GLU A 217 3.52 4.34 -3.03
C GLU A 217 2.14 3.63 -3.08
N LEU A 218 2.08 2.32 -2.81
CA LEU A 218 0.84 1.55 -2.83
C LEU A 218 -0.17 2.04 -1.76
N PRO A 219 0.14 2.00 -0.44
CA PRO A 219 -0.77 2.52 0.56
C PRO A 219 -0.93 4.05 0.44
N TYR A 220 0.09 4.80 0.04
CA TYR A 220 -0.03 6.26 -0.11
C TYR A 220 -1.10 6.65 -1.15
N ARG A 221 -1.14 5.96 -2.30
CA ARG A 221 -2.21 6.13 -3.30
C ARG A 221 -3.57 5.77 -2.73
N LEU A 222 -3.71 4.59 -2.14
CA LEU A 222 -4.99 4.10 -1.63
C LEU A 222 -5.56 5.01 -0.53
N ILE A 223 -4.70 5.50 0.37
CA ILE A 223 -5.06 6.48 1.39
C ILE A 223 -5.56 7.77 0.71
N SER A 224 -4.81 8.30 -0.26
CA SER A 224 -5.20 9.52 -0.99
C SER A 224 -6.49 9.35 -1.80
N MET A 225 -6.77 8.16 -2.32
CA MET A 225 -7.96 7.85 -3.13
C MET A 225 -9.23 7.73 -2.29
N TYR A 226 -9.14 7.15 -1.08
CA TYR A 226 -10.31 6.69 -0.32
C TYR A 226 -10.53 7.40 1.02
N THR A 227 -9.72 8.40 1.37
CA THR A 227 -9.87 9.17 2.61
C THR A 227 -9.86 10.68 2.39
N ALA A 228 -10.53 11.40 3.28
CA ALA A 228 -10.33 12.83 3.49
C ALA A 228 -9.22 13.06 4.54
N TYR A 229 -8.78 14.31 4.71
CA TYR A 229 -7.95 14.66 5.88
C TYR A 229 -8.69 14.33 7.18
N GLU A 230 -7.92 14.05 8.23
CA GLU A 230 -8.37 13.65 9.59
C GLU A 230 -8.98 12.25 9.70
N ASP A 231 -9.22 11.55 8.58
CA ASP A 231 -9.65 10.16 8.62
C ASP A 231 -8.56 9.24 9.20
N THR A 232 -8.99 8.08 9.73
CA THR A 232 -8.10 7.06 10.32
C THR A 232 -7.97 5.84 9.41
N VAL A 233 -6.73 5.41 9.19
CA VAL A 233 -6.36 4.24 8.38
C VAL A 233 -5.94 3.08 9.29
N LEU A 234 -6.51 1.90 9.08
CA LEU A 234 -6.17 0.68 9.81
C LEU A 234 -5.27 -0.23 8.96
N ASP A 235 -4.28 -0.83 9.61
CA ASP A 235 -3.50 -1.96 9.09
C ASP A 235 -3.47 -3.11 10.12
N PRO A 236 -4.26 -4.19 9.95
CA PRO A 236 -4.26 -5.35 10.84
C PRO A 236 -3.02 -6.26 10.71
N PHE A 237 -2.16 -6.05 9.71
CA PHE A 237 -0.94 -6.82 9.48
C PHE A 237 0.20 -5.83 9.24
N TRP A 238 0.51 -5.07 10.28
CA TRP A 238 1.27 -3.82 10.19
C TRP A 238 2.70 -4.00 9.70
N GLY A 239 3.36 -5.11 10.06
CA GLY A 239 4.72 -5.45 9.64
C GLY A 239 5.68 -4.31 9.92
N THR A 240 6.35 -3.82 8.89
CA THR A 240 7.34 -2.71 9.00
C THR A 240 6.71 -1.31 9.13
N GLY A 241 5.39 -1.21 9.28
CA GLY A 241 4.68 0.05 9.46
C GLY A 241 4.58 0.93 8.21
N THR A 242 4.69 0.34 7.01
CA THR A 242 4.64 1.08 5.75
C THR A 242 3.31 1.83 5.55
N THR A 243 2.17 1.24 5.94
CA THR A 243 0.86 1.92 5.92
C THR A 243 0.83 3.11 6.86
N THR A 244 1.44 3.00 8.04
CA THR A 244 1.52 4.11 9.00
C THR A 244 2.40 5.24 8.47
N MET A 245 3.57 4.93 7.89
CA MET A 245 4.40 5.94 7.21
C MET A 245 3.63 6.65 6.09
N ALA A 246 2.86 5.90 5.29
CA ALA A 246 2.04 6.47 4.22
C ALA A 246 0.91 7.35 4.77
N ALA A 247 0.24 6.94 5.86
CA ALA A 247 -0.78 7.74 6.52
C ALA A 247 -0.21 9.02 7.11
N MET A 248 0.95 8.95 7.78
CA MET A 248 1.68 10.12 8.26
C MET A 248 2.00 11.06 7.10
N ALA A 249 2.60 10.56 6.02
CA ALA A 249 2.94 11.40 4.87
C ALA A 249 1.72 11.99 4.14
N ALA A 250 0.59 11.28 4.14
CA ALA A 250 -0.67 11.75 3.57
C ALA A 250 -1.48 12.62 4.55
N GLY A 251 -1.03 12.84 5.79
CA GLY A 251 -1.77 13.64 6.76
C GLY A 251 -3.08 12.99 7.24
N ARG A 252 -3.08 11.67 7.40
CA ARG A 252 -4.17 10.88 8.02
C ARG A 252 -3.70 10.26 9.32
N SER A 253 -4.62 9.97 10.22
CA SER A 253 -4.32 9.18 11.42
C SER A 253 -4.17 7.70 11.06
N SER A 254 -3.50 6.90 11.90
CA SER A 254 -3.43 5.46 11.66
C SER A 254 -3.49 4.61 12.93
N VAL A 255 -3.89 3.35 12.74
CA VAL A 255 -3.80 2.30 13.74
C VAL A 255 -3.22 1.06 13.09
N GLY A 256 -2.20 0.46 13.70
CA GLY A 256 -1.57 -0.79 13.26
C GLY A 256 -1.65 -1.88 14.31
N TYR A 257 -1.79 -3.13 13.89
CA TYR A 257 -1.65 -4.32 14.73
C TYR A 257 -0.51 -5.18 14.21
N GLU A 258 0.37 -5.60 15.12
CA GLU A 258 1.53 -6.46 14.83
C GLU A 258 1.70 -7.45 15.97
N ILE A 259 1.99 -8.71 15.68
CA ILE A 259 2.18 -9.75 16.70
C ILE A 259 3.65 -9.82 17.18
N GLU A 260 4.60 -9.44 16.32
CA GLU A 260 6.03 -9.47 16.62
C GLU A 260 6.56 -8.09 17.07
N ASP A 261 6.95 -7.98 18.34
CA ASP A 261 7.45 -6.73 18.94
C ASP A 261 8.69 -6.15 18.22
N GLU A 262 9.49 -7.00 17.57
CA GLU A 262 10.74 -6.61 16.88
C GLU A 262 10.52 -5.57 15.77
N PHE A 263 9.34 -5.55 15.15
CA PHE A 263 9.01 -4.56 14.13
C PHE A 263 8.82 -3.14 14.70
N THR A 264 8.52 -2.99 15.98
CA THR A 264 8.31 -1.66 16.57
C THR A 264 9.61 -0.86 16.65
N SER A 265 10.71 -1.50 17.05
CA SER A 265 12.05 -0.90 17.07
C SER A 265 12.49 -0.48 15.66
N TYR A 266 12.18 -1.28 14.64
CA TYR A 266 12.49 -0.94 13.25
C TYR A 266 11.71 0.31 12.78
N PHE A 267 10.45 0.42 13.17
CA PHE A 267 9.64 1.59 12.85
C PHE A 267 10.14 2.87 13.52
N GLU A 268 10.68 2.78 14.75
CA GLU A 268 11.29 3.92 15.45
C GLU A 268 12.45 4.54 14.67
N GLU A 269 13.23 3.74 13.94
CA GLU A 269 14.28 4.29 13.09
C GLU A 269 13.69 4.98 11.85
N ARG A 270 12.67 4.38 11.23
CA ARG A 270 12.05 4.90 10.01
C ARG A 270 11.25 6.16 10.22
N VAL A 271 10.59 6.30 11.36
CA VAL A 271 9.76 7.47 11.65
C VAL A 271 10.61 8.75 11.75
N THR A 272 11.91 8.64 12.05
CA THR A 272 12.82 9.81 12.06
C THR A 272 12.90 10.52 10.71
N ASP A 273 12.64 9.80 9.61
CA ASP A 273 12.75 10.30 8.25
C ASP A 273 11.41 10.84 7.69
N ILE A 274 10.32 10.78 8.46
CA ILE A 274 8.97 11.08 7.95
C ILE A 274 8.78 12.55 7.55
N GLN A 275 9.41 13.51 8.23
CA GLN A 275 9.36 14.93 7.86
C GLN A 275 9.94 15.14 6.46
N ARG A 276 11.11 14.54 6.20
CA ARG A 276 11.78 14.57 4.90
C ARG A 276 10.94 13.86 3.83
N LEU A 277 10.49 12.64 4.12
CA LEU A 277 9.71 11.82 3.20
C LEU A 277 8.40 12.51 2.79
N SER A 278 7.61 12.97 3.76
CA SER A 278 6.31 13.61 3.51
C SER A 278 6.45 14.90 2.68
N ARG A 279 7.45 15.73 3.01
CA ARG A 279 7.77 16.94 2.23
C ARG A 279 8.19 16.58 0.81
N GLN A 280 9.07 15.61 0.63
CA GLN A 280 9.53 15.17 -0.69
C GLN A 280 8.35 14.67 -1.54
N VAL A 281 7.50 13.79 -0.99
CA VAL A 281 6.33 13.26 -1.67
C VAL A 281 5.38 14.38 -2.11
N GLY A 282 5.12 15.36 -1.25
CA GLY A 282 4.28 16.50 -1.61
C GLY A 282 4.91 17.40 -2.68
N LEU A 283 6.21 17.68 -2.58
CA LEU A 283 6.94 18.46 -3.60
C LEU A 283 6.97 17.76 -4.95
N ASP A 284 7.16 16.44 -4.99
CA ASP A 284 7.14 15.64 -6.21
C ASP A 284 5.77 15.63 -6.88
N ARG A 285 4.69 15.63 -6.10
CA ARG A 285 3.32 15.80 -6.63
C ARG A 285 3.14 17.18 -7.27
N LEU A 286 3.57 18.25 -6.58
CA LEU A 286 3.51 19.60 -7.14
C LEU A 286 4.37 19.75 -8.41
N GLN A 287 5.55 19.14 -8.43
CA GLN A 287 6.45 19.19 -9.57
C GLN A 287 5.87 18.44 -10.78
N ARG A 288 5.35 17.22 -10.59
CA ARG A 288 4.66 16.46 -11.65
C ARG A 288 3.47 17.23 -12.22
N HIS A 289 2.73 17.95 -11.37
CA HIS A 289 1.63 18.77 -11.86
C HIS A 289 2.11 19.95 -12.71
N ARG A 290 3.21 20.62 -12.33
CA ARG A 290 3.80 21.68 -13.16
C ARG A 290 4.23 21.15 -14.54
N GLU A 291 4.86 19.99 -14.57
CA GLU A 291 5.25 19.32 -15.82
C GLU A 291 4.03 18.97 -16.69
N PHE A 292 2.96 18.46 -16.08
CA PHE A 292 1.68 18.22 -16.77
C PHE A 292 1.08 19.51 -17.34
N VAL A 293 1.10 20.62 -16.58
CA VAL A 293 0.62 21.93 -17.04
C VAL A 293 1.42 22.41 -18.25
N GLU A 294 2.74 22.31 -18.22
CA GLU A 294 3.63 22.69 -19.33
C GLU A 294 3.33 21.87 -20.59
N GLU A 295 3.20 20.55 -20.47
CA GLU A 295 2.85 19.64 -21.57
C GLU A 295 1.48 20.00 -22.17
N ARG A 296 0.47 20.22 -21.33
CA ARG A 296 -0.89 20.58 -21.76
C ARG A 296 -0.92 21.91 -22.51
N GLN A 297 -0.18 22.90 -22.05
CA GLN A 297 -0.07 24.20 -22.70
C GLN A 297 0.65 24.10 -24.05
N ALA A 298 1.72 23.31 -24.13
CA ALA A 298 2.42 23.03 -25.38
C ALA A 298 1.49 22.37 -26.41
N ASP A 299 0.62 21.47 -25.94
CA ASP A 299 -0.43 20.81 -26.73
C ASP A 299 -1.65 21.70 -27.05
N ARG A 300 -1.68 22.96 -26.57
CA ARG A 300 -2.82 23.89 -26.68
C ARG A 300 -4.13 23.32 -26.09
N LYS A 301 -4.03 22.46 -25.08
CA LYS A 301 -5.18 21.94 -24.33
C LYS A 301 -5.51 22.89 -23.19
N SER A 302 -6.81 23.14 -22.93
CA SER A 302 -7.21 24.10 -21.91
C SER A 302 -7.03 23.56 -20.48
N LEU A 303 -6.70 24.48 -19.58
CA LEU A 303 -6.79 24.39 -18.12
C LEU A 303 -7.74 25.52 -17.71
N ASN A 304 -8.84 25.18 -17.05
CA ASN A 304 -10.01 26.07 -17.00
C ASN A 304 -10.17 26.79 -15.65
N TYR A 305 -9.28 26.53 -14.69
CA TYR A 305 -9.36 27.02 -13.33
C TYR A 305 -7.96 27.30 -12.79
N ASP A 306 -7.86 28.15 -11.77
CA ASP A 306 -6.63 28.42 -11.03
C ASP A 306 -6.70 27.74 -9.65
N ALA A 307 -5.60 27.13 -9.21
CA ALA A 307 -5.47 26.67 -7.84
C ALA A 307 -5.47 27.86 -6.89
N GLU A 308 -6.16 27.74 -5.75
CA GLU A 308 -6.22 28.82 -4.74
C GLU A 308 -4.98 28.83 -3.86
N ASN A 309 -4.35 27.67 -3.69
CA ASN A 309 -3.20 27.48 -2.79
C ASN A 309 -1.85 27.40 -3.55
N TYR A 310 -1.86 27.41 -4.88
CA TYR A 310 -0.67 27.24 -5.71
C TYR A 310 -0.67 28.16 -6.93
N GLU A 311 0.52 28.54 -7.38
CA GLU A 311 0.72 29.44 -8.52
C GLU A 311 0.72 28.69 -9.86
N PHE A 312 -0.29 27.84 -10.09
CA PHE A 312 -0.51 27.16 -11.37
C PHE A 312 -2.00 26.90 -11.65
N PRO A 313 -2.39 26.76 -12.93
CA PRO A 313 -3.75 26.40 -13.31
C PRO A 313 -4.03 24.90 -13.14
N VAL A 314 -5.31 24.53 -12.94
CA VAL A 314 -5.80 23.16 -12.78
C VAL A 314 -6.92 22.84 -13.78
N THR A 315 -7.23 21.54 -13.94
CA THR A 315 -8.13 21.08 -15.01
C THR A 315 -9.61 21.26 -14.64
N THR A 316 -9.96 21.04 -13.37
CA THR A 316 -11.34 20.99 -12.88
C THR A 316 -11.57 21.90 -11.67
N LYS A 317 -12.83 22.30 -11.44
CA LYS A 317 -13.22 23.10 -10.27
C LYS A 317 -12.94 22.38 -8.94
N GLN A 318 -12.88 21.05 -8.94
CA GLN A 318 -12.68 20.25 -7.72
C GLN A 318 -11.24 20.33 -7.20
N GLU A 319 -10.29 20.70 -8.04
CA GLU A 319 -8.86 20.84 -7.69
C GLU A 319 -8.53 22.21 -7.09
N LYS A 320 -9.42 23.21 -7.18
CA LYS A 320 -9.13 24.60 -6.79
C LYS A 320 -8.64 24.73 -5.35
N ASN A 321 -9.27 23.99 -4.42
CA ASN A 321 -8.99 24.08 -2.99
C ASN A 321 -7.96 23.05 -2.53
N LEU A 322 -7.38 22.25 -3.44
CA LEU A 322 -6.39 21.24 -3.10
C LEU A 322 -5.27 21.88 -2.29
N GLN A 323 -4.93 21.28 -1.15
CA GLN A 323 -3.85 21.70 -0.27
C GLN A 323 -3.10 20.46 0.19
N LEU A 324 -1.85 20.35 -0.21
CA LEU A 324 -0.93 19.34 0.30
C LEU A 324 -0.34 19.81 1.62
N TYR A 325 -0.18 18.87 2.54
CA TYR A 325 0.45 19.07 3.83
C TYR A 325 1.68 18.17 3.93
N ALA A 326 2.68 18.60 4.71
CA ALA A 326 3.83 17.80 5.07
C ALA A 326 3.97 17.75 6.59
N ALA A 327 4.54 16.65 7.09
CA ALA A 327 4.87 16.51 8.49
C ALA A 327 5.95 17.54 8.87
N ASP A 328 5.67 18.34 9.88
CA ASP A 328 6.52 19.42 10.40
C ASP A 328 7.17 19.05 11.73
N ASP A 329 6.45 18.32 12.59
CA ASP A 329 6.97 17.84 13.87
C ASP A 329 6.37 16.47 14.21
N VAL A 330 7.18 15.62 14.85
CA VAL A 330 6.80 14.26 15.23
C VAL A 330 7.18 14.04 16.68
N ARG A 331 6.20 13.66 17.49
CA ARG A 331 6.39 13.41 18.92
C ARG A 331 5.82 12.06 19.29
N GLY A 332 6.48 11.38 20.21
CA GLY A 332 6.09 10.05 20.66
C GLY A 332 7.20 9.03 20.48
N SER A 333 6.93 7.81 20.89
CA SER A 333 7.83 6.66 20.84
C SER A 333 7.00 5.39 20.93
N SER A 334 7.63 4.24 20.66
CA SER A 334 7.06 2.90 20.82
C SER A 334 5.74 2.67 20.06
N ASP A 335 4.63 2.95 20.73
CA ASP A 335 3.27 2.53 20.42
C ASP A 335 2.37 3.72 20.06
N ARG A 336 2.85 4.97 20.23
CA ARG A 336 2.06 6.16 19.93
C ARG A 336 2.90 7.31 19.40
N TYR A 337 2.46 7.86 18.26
CA TYR A 337 3.03 9.04 17.64
C TYR A 337 1.95 10.10 17.38
N VAL A 338 2.34 11.35 17.50
CA VAL A 338 1.56 12.53 17.14
C VAL A 338 2.37 13.31 16.12
N VAL A 339 1.75 13.61 14.99
CA VAL A 339 2.39 14.36 13.90
C VAL A 339 1.64 15.67 13.69
N GLU A 340 2.38 16.77 13.73
CA GLU A 340 1.89 18.07 13.31
C GLU A 340 2.24 18.30 11.84
N HIS A 341 1.28 18.80 11.08
CA HIS A 341 1.39 19.01 9.64
C HIS A 341 1.19 20.47 9.26
N THR A 342 2.05 20.96 8.38
CA THR A 342 1.98 22.31 7.82
C THR A 342 1.65 22.27 6.33
N PRO A 343 0.85 23.22 5.81
CA PRO A 343 0.62 23.38 4.38
C PRO A 343 1.94 23.53 3.60
N LEU A 344 2.09 22.80 2.50
CA LEU A 344 3.18 23.03 1.55
C LEU A 344 2.91 24.28 0.71
N SER A 345 3.92 25.14 0.57
CA SER A 345 3.84 26.35 -0.23
C SER A 345 4.45 26.18 -1.63
N SER A 346 4.09 27.06 -2.57
CA SER A 346 4.71 27.13 -3.89
C SER A 346 6.21 27.43 -3.84
N GLN A 347 6.70 28.04 -2.74
CA GLN A 347 8.10 28.44 -2.55
C GLN A 347 8.98 27.34 -1.93
N ASP A 348 8.38 26.26 -1.43
CA ASP A 348 9.11 25.16 -0.76
C ASP A 348 9.96 24.32 -1.74
N GLY A 349 9.91 24.62 -3.05
CA GLY A 349 10.69 23.95 -4.11
C GLY A 349 12.06 24.55 -4.43
N GLY A 350 12.53 25.55 -3.66
CA GLY A 350 13.75 26.29 -3.96
C GLY A 350 15.02 25.79 -3.24
N THR A 351 15.53 24.61 -3.62
CA THR A 351 16.97 24.24 -3.73
C THR A 351 17.12 22.71 -3.67
N VAL A 352 17.22 22.06 -4.82
CA VAL A 352 17.89 20.75 -4.92
C VAL A 352 19.37 21.05 -5.20
N PRO A 353 20.34 20.63 -4.36
CA PRO A 353 21.75 20.71 -4.73
C PRO A 353 21.95 19.76 -5.92
N SER A 354 22.27 20.31 -7.09
CA SER A 354 22.72 19.52 -8.22
C SER A 354 24.02 18.80 -7.83
N GLY A 355 23.94 17.50 -7.53
CA GLY A 355 25.11 16.64 -7.43
C GLY A 355 25.87 16.64 -8.76
N PRO A 356 27.21 16.49 -8.75
CA PRO A 356 28.02 16.65 -9.94
C PRO A 356 27.75 15.48 -10.89
N ASN A 357 27.07 15.75 -12.00
CA ASN A 357 27.00 14.84 -13.15
C ASN A 357 28.37 14.79 -13.82
N GLY A 358 29.25 13.96 -13.26
CA GLY A 358 30.44 13.47 -13.93
C GLY A 358 30.02 12.48 -15.01
N ARG A 359 29.96 12.94 -16.26
CA ARG A 359 30.02 12.05 -17.43
C ARG A 359 31.35 11.30 -17.38
N GLN A 360 31.31 9.99 -17.20
CA GLN A 360 32.38 9.10 -17.63
C GLN A 360 31.81 8.17 -18.69
N GLU A 361 32.28 8.38 -19.91
CA GLU A 361 32.23 7.41 -21.00
C GLU A 361 33.08 6.20 -20.58
N ASP A 362 32.46 5.05 -20.36
CA ASP A 362 33.19 3.80 -20.23
C ASP A 362 33.16 3.02 -21.54
N GLY A 363 34.37 2.79 -22.03
CA GLY A 363 34.68 2.11 -23.26
C GLY A 363 34.46 0.60 -23.18
N GLN A 364 34.32 0.06 -24.39
CA GLN A 364 34.38 -1.37 -24.69
C GLN A 364 35.50 -2.08 -23.93
N THR A 365 35.16 -3.16 -23.23
CA THR A 365 36.08 -4.29 -23.13
C THR A 365 35.32 -5.61 -23.12
N SER A 366 35.58 -6.39 -24.17
CA SER A 366 35.18 -7.78 -24.34
C SER A 366 35.80 -8.66 -23.26
N LEU A 367 35.00 -9.49 -22.60
CA LEU A 367 35.51 -10.71 -21.97
C LEU A 367 34.59 -11.89 -22.26
N SER A 368 35.21 -12.87 -22.90
CA SER A 368 34.77 -14.23 -23.13
C SER A 368 34.80 -15.06 -21.84
N ARG A 369 33.87 -16.01 -21.73
CA ARG A 369 33.98 -17.39 -21.17
C ARG A 369 32.55 -17.96 -21.10
N SER A 370 32.20 -19.07 -21.74
CA SER A 370 32.63 -20.46 -21.50
C SER A 370 32.10 -21.04 -20.19
N LEU A 371 30.83 -21.47 -20.21
CA LEU A 371 30.25 -22.77 -19.79
C LEU A 371 28.80 -22.57 -19.36
#